data_AF-A0A1Q2YGS0-F1
#
_entry.id   AF-A0A1Q2YGS0-F1
#
_cell.length_a   1.000
_cell.length_b   1.000
_cell.length_c   1.000
_cell.angle_alpha   90.00
_cell.angle_beta   90.00
_cell.angle_gamma   90.00
#
_symmetry.space_group_name_H-M   'P 1'
#
loop_
_entity.id
_entity.type
_entity.pdbx_description
1 polymer ?
#
loop_
_entity_poly.entity_id
_entity_poly.type
_entity_poly.pdbx_seq_one_letter_code
_entity_poly.pdbx_strand_id
1 'polypeptide(L)'
;MMELGRISGRSDGLCAVSAAKDNRGKLILVSTAAMLARFGRSARWASYIPNLSSSSSSSSSSSQFSPALLSTIRSATSTLLAEQKQDSGSLRPSFDLLLKSLHDQGNATSSLPQNLIQDISSALRNSLTSSADGDQQYFLKQLSSSPNPWVRLYFLIYEKQWSTSIKDIKQSWENTSQVVPQETLILLADELLLHNELDKFLSFYEWTINSLYPAKISSLQLQKFTEKCIHIQTNHSQNLLARFFEKFILYTGPTENIKEEALDMDNPLLESMIDLFRRTGNIKEYSKSVAYYMNRMKAQKGNIRKINDWRFRSRIVKFDMYVNKLGPYAVLENGMFFNFKLAYNKKIKLDEHMLLFTNSLAEYLAHSEVSISRCILMIELMHGLHVRQYKEAYSKALNPDIQMARVYRSVIKNTADPDPLIIQNYNHIIEMASEKKYTHMKDGVPQRRTANQQMKESINLSEPFQALPLQIILRVLYNLTKLPSADKKHLVTVGVMLFQAMFMERKLRPSKGCFEELLCLAMAHPPTAKQAPSIMTIYYKNHSTVSPHMAVTLDSLGLDHNGHPK
;
A
#
# COMPACT_ATOMS: atom_id res chain seq x y z
N MET A 1 -33.67 -3.79 -28.68
CA MET A 1 -33.75 -5.17 -29.20
C MET A 1 -32.66 -5.33 -30.24
N MET A 2 -31.69 -6.20 -29.98
CA MET A 2 -30.75 -6.75 -30.98
C MET A 2 -30.49 -8.19 -30.55
N GLU A 3 -30.81 -9.12 -31.45
CA GLU A 3 -30.69 -10.57 -31.26
C GLU A 3 -29.22 -11.00 -31.25
N LEU A 4 -28.85 -11.85 -30.30
CA LEU A 4 -27.58 -12.57 -30.30
C LEU A 4 -27.83 -13.98 -30.86
N GLY A 5 -27.42 -14.20 -32.11
CA GLY A 5 -27.36 -15.53 -32.71
C GLY A 5 -26.35 -16.42 -31.98
N ARG A 6 -26.79 -17.60 -31.54
CA ARG A 6 -25.93 -18.68 -31.06
C ARG A 6 -25.12 -19.25 -32.23
N ILE A 7 -23.81 -19.38 -32.07
CA ILE A 7 -22.98 -20.29 -32.86
C ILE A 7 -22.37 -21.31 -31.90
N SER A 8 -22.75 -22.57 -32.11
CA SER A 8 -22.19 -23.76 -31.47
C SER A 8 -21.01 -24.29 -32.27
N GLY A 9 -19.90 -24.63 -31.60
CA GLY A 9 -18.79 -25.37 -32.20
C GLY A 9 -17.71 -25.70 -31.18
N ARG A 10 -17.40 -26.99 -31.04
CA ARG A 10 -16.36 -27.57 -30.16
C ARG A 10 -14.96 -27.38 -30.77
N SER A 11 -13.97 -27.26 -29.87
CA SER A 11 -12.54 -27.65 -29.94
C SER A 11 -11.79 -27.49 -31.27
N ASP A 12 -10.88 -26.51 -31.34
CA ASP A 12 -9.42 -26.73 -31.23
C ASP A 12 -8.68 -25.38 -31.28
N GLY A 13 -7.50 -25.32 -30.67
CA GLY A 13 -6.79 -24.07 -30.37
C GLY A 13 -6.52 -23.21 -31.61
N LEU A 14 -6.83 -21.91 -31.52
CA LEU A 14 -6.30 -20.83 -32.35
C LEU A 14 -6.68 -19.47 -31.71
N CYS A 15 -5.76 -18.51 -31.77
CA CYS A 15 -5.94 -17.15 -31.27
C CYS A 15 -7.24 -16.52 -31.77
N ALA A 16 -8.09 -16.02 -30.86
CA ALA A 16 -9.29 -15.27 -31.22
C ALA A 16 -8.90 -13.90 -31.82
N VAL A 17 -8.85 -13.82 -33.15
CA VAL A 17 -8.74 -12.57 -33.89
C VAL A 17 -10.11 -11.90 -33.93
N SER A 18 -10.23 -10.72 -33.32
CA SER A 18 -11.45 -9.91 -33.39
C SER A 18 -11.36 -8.96 -34.59
N ALA A 19 -12.27 -9.09 -35.56
CA ALA A 19 -12.38 -8.15 -36.68
C ALA A 19 -13.37 -7.03 -36.34
N ALA A 20 -13.00 -5.79 -36.61
CA ALA A 20 -13.90 -4.63 -36.55
C ALA A 20 -14.05 -4.03 -37.95
N LYS A 21 -15.24 -3.54 -38.28
CA LYS A 21 -15.48 -2.74 -39.49
C LYS A 21 -15.37 -1.26 -39.15
N ASP A 22 -14.73 -0.49 -40.02
CA ASP A 22 -14.71 0.97 -39.89
C ASP A 22 -16.06 1.59 -40.31
N ASN A 23 -16.20 2.91 -40.12
CA ASN A 23 -17.41 3.67 -40.46
C ASN A 23 -17.74 3.71 -41.97
N ARG A 24 -16.97 3.02 -42.82
CA ARG A 24 -17.23 2.83 -44.25
C ARG A 24 -17.42 1.35 -44.62
N GLY A 25 -17.52 0.46 -43.63
CA GLY A 25 -17.84 -0.95 -43.81
C GLY A 25 -16.67 -1.84 -44.22
N LYS A 26 -15.42 -1.35 -44.22
CA LYS A 26 -14.24 -2.18 -44.52
C LYS A 26 -13.78 -2.92 -43.26
N LEU A 27 -13.52 -4.22 -43.41
CA LEU A 27 -12.98 -5.07 -42.36
C LEU A 27 -11.51 -4.70 -42.08
N ILE A 28 -11.19 -4.42 -40.82
CA ILE A 28 -9.83 -4.18 -40.36
C ILE A 28 -9.45 -5.30 -39.37
N LEU A 29 -8.30 -5.93 -39.62
CA LEU A 29 -7.63 -6.86 -38.72
C LEU A 29 -6.91 -6.06 -37.62
N VAL A 30 -7.33 -6.22 -36.37
CA VAL A 30 -6.70 -5.53 -35.23
C VAL A 30 -5.68 -6.47 -34.58
N SER A 31 -4.39 -6.23 -34.82
CA SER A 31 -3.32 -6.82 -33.99
C SER A 31 -3.08 -5.95 -32.75
N THR A 32 -2.46 -6.55 -31.74
CA THR A 32 -2.28 -6.16 -30.33
C THR A 32 -1.53 -4.84 -30.08
N ALA A 33 -1.49 -3.89 -31.02
CA ALA A 33 -0.90 -2.56 -30.87
C ALA A 33 -1.92 -1.47 -30.46
N ALA A 34 -3.23 -1.71 -30.59
CA ALA A 34 -4.27 -0.70 -30.31
C ALA A 34 -4.58 -0.49 -28.81
N MET A 35 -4.09 -1.34 -27.91
CA MET A 35 -4.25 -1.13 -26.45
C MET A 35 -3.29 -0.06 -25.89
N LEU A 36 -2.24 0.30 -26.63
CA LEU A 36 -1.24 1.30 -26.21
C LEU A 36 -1.59 2.74 -26.63
N ALA A 37 -2.55 2.94 -27.53
CA ALA A 37 -2.91 4.27 -28.04
C ALA A 37 -3.86 5.08 -27.13
N ARG A 38 -4.39 4.50 -26.03
CA ARG A 38 -5.29 5.20 -25.10
C ARG A 38 -4.60 5.80 -23.86
N PHE A 39 -3.27 5.66 -23.75
CA PHE A 39 -2.46 6.24 -22.66
C PHE A 39 -1.44 7.31 -23.10
N GLY A 40 -1.47 7.74 -24.36
CA GLY A 40 -0.52 8.72 -24.89
C GLY A 40 -0.98 10.19 -24.79
N ARG A 41 -0.74 10.85 -23.65
CA ARG A 41 -0.52 12.31 -23.62
C ARG A 41 0.59 12.66 -22.63
N SER A 42 1.82 12.42 -23.06
CA SER A 42 3.03 13.10 -22.60
C SER A 42 4.12 12.81 -23.63
N ALA A 43 4.14 13.63 -24.69
CA ALA A 43 5.14 13.55 -25.73
C ALA A 43 6.48 14.12 -25.25
N ARG A 44 7.54 13.33 -25.40
CA ARG A 44 8.81 13.68 -26.04
C ARG A 44 9.56 12.36 -26.26
N TRP A 45 10.37 12.28 -27.30
CA TRP A 45 11.01 11.07 -27.86
C TRP A 45 10.17 10.32 -28.90
N ALA A 46 9.90 11.00 -30.02
CA ALA A 46 9.66 10.36 -31.31
C ALA A 46 10.25 11.26 -32.41
N SER A 47 11.58 11.29 -32.45
CA SER A 47 12.34 11.79 -33.60
C SER A 47 13.62 10.97 -33.64
N TYR A 48 13.65 10.01 -34.57
CA TYR A 48 14.80 9.29 -35.15
C TYR A 48 14.38 7.85 -35.47
N ILE A 49 13.59 7.70 -36.54
CA ILE A 49 13.60 6.48 -37.36
C ILE A 49 14.02 6.94 -38.75
N PRO A 50 15.20 6.54 -39.25
CA PRO A 50 15.40 6.36 -40.67
C PRO A 50 15.30 4.88 -41.03
N ASN A 51 14.32 4.61 -41.90
CA ASN A 51 14.24 3.56 -42.92
C ASN A 51 15.36 2.51 -42.94
N LEU A 52 14.98 1.25 -42.69
CA LEU A 52 15.68 0.09 -43.21
C LEU A 52 15.16 -0.20 -44.62
N SER A 53 15.88 0.31 -45.63
CA SER A 53 15.91 -0.27 -46.97
C SER A 53 17.29 -0.86 -47.21
N SER A 54 17.29 -2.11 -47.67
CA SER A 54 18.40 -2.89 -48.19
C SER A 54 19.51 -2.08 -48.87
N SER A 55 20.74 -2.21 -48.36
CA SER A 55 21.94 -2.29 -49.20
C SER A 55 23.09 -2.93 -48.40
N SER A 56 23.60 -4.01 -48.97
CA SER A 56 24.88 -4.61 -48.68
C SER A 56 26.02 -3.65 -49.07
N SER A 57 26.94 -3.36 -48.15
CA SER A 57 28.38 -3.24 -48.45
C SER A 57 29.21 -2.90 -47.20
N SER A 58 30.19 -3.77 -46.95
CA SER A 58 31.55 -3.51 -46.44
C SER A 58 31.81 -2.66 -45.18
N SER A 59 32.52 -3.32 -44.27
CA SER A 59 33.61 -2.84 -43.39
C SER A 59 33.28 -1.90 -42.22
N SER A 60 33.26 -2.47 -41.00
CA SER A 60 33.94 -1.90 -39.82
C SER A 60 34.00 -2.92 -38.66
N SER A 61 35.20 -3.46 -38.44
CA SER A 61 35.76 -4.02 -37.19
C SER A 61 34.78 -4.59 -36.14
N SER A 62 34.47 -5.90 -36.25
CA SER A 62 34.13 -6.71 -35.09
C SER A 62 35.41 -7.29 -34.50
N SER A 63 35.73 -6.91 -33.26
CA SER A 63 36.79 -7.53 -32.47
C SER A 63 36.39 -8.98 -32.17
N GLN A 64 36.78 -9.92 -33.03
CA GLN A 64 36.63 -11.35 -32.76
C GLN A 64 37.73 -11.78 -31.78
N PHE A 65 37.32 -12.35 -30.65
CA PHE A 65 38.19 -12.82 -29.57
C PHE A 65 39.07 -13.98 -30.02
N SER A 66 40.29 -14.05 -29.48
CA SER A 66 41.14 -15.23 -29.64
C SER A 66 40.49 -16.44 -28.94
N PRO A 67 40.16 -17.52 -29.66
CA PRO A 67 39.61 -18.75 -29.07
C PRO A 67 40.51 -19.34 -27.98
N ALA A 68 41.82 -19.10 -28.07
CA ALA A 68 42.80 -19.54 -27.07
C ALA A 68 42.63 -18.83 -25.72
N LEU A 69 42.28 -17.54 -25.72
CA LEU A 69 42.10 -16.80 -24.47
C LEU A 69 40.78 -17.18 -23.78
N LEU A 70 39.71 -17.45 -24.55
CA LEU A 70 38.46 -17.98 -24.01
C LEU A 70 38.61 -19.40 -23.45
N SER A 71 39.44 -20.24 -24.05
CA SER A 71 39.72 -21.59 -23.52
C SER A 71 40.56 -21.52 -22.24
N THR A 72 41.53 -20.60 -22.14
CA THR A 72 42.30 -20.38 -20.91
C THR A 72 41.40 -19.92 -19.77
N ILE A 73 40.50 -18.95 -19.99
CA ILE A 73 39.55 -18.48 -18.97
C ILE A 73 38.64 -19.63 -18.52
N ARG A 74 38.08 -20.42 -19.45
CA ARG A 74 37.25 -21.58 -19.12
C ARG A 74 38.01 -22.62 -18.30
N SER A 75 39.24 -22.94 -18.70
CA SER A 75 40.09 -23.90 -17.97
C SER A 75 40.34 -23.41 -16.55
N ALA A 76 40.85 -22.19 -16.37
CA ALA A 76 41.16 -21.62 -15.07
C ALA A 76 39.93 -21.60 -14.14
N THR A 77 38.78 -21.18 -14.68
CA THR A 77 37.52 -21.10 -13.94
C THR A 77 37.01 -22.49 -13.55
N SER A 78 37.07 -23.47 -14.47
CA SER A 78 36.65 -24.84 -14.18
C SER A 78 37.51 -25.50 -13.10
N THR A 79 38.82 -25.25 -13.12
CA THR A 79 39.76 -25.75 -12.10
C THR A 79 39.44 -25.15 -10.73
N LEU A 80 39.22 -23.84 -10.64
CA LEU A 80 38.83 -23.18 -9.38
C LEU A 80 37.51 -23.72 -8.82
N LEU A 81 36.52 -23.99 -9.67
CA LEU A 81 35.22 -24.53 -9.24
C LEU A 81 35.27 -26.03 -8.89
N ALA A 82 36.16 -26.80 -9.51
CA ALA A 82 36.31 -28.24 -9.27
C ALA A 82 37.18 -28.55 -8.05
N GLU A 83 38.31 -27.86 -7.90
CA GLU A 83 39.29 -28.09 -6.83
C GLU A 83 38.78 -27.60 -5.47
N GLN A 84 37.84 -26.64 -5.41
CA GLN A 84 37.18 -26.29 -4.16
C GLN A 84 36.31 -27.40 -3.54
N LYS A 85 35.99 -28.45 -4.30
CA LYS A 85 35.26 -29.62 -3.78
C LYS A 85 36.18 -30.68 -3.19
N GLN A 86 37.49 -30.53 -3.34
CA GLN A 86 38.51 -31.46 -2.86
C GLN A 86 39.55 -30.64 -2.08
N ASP A 87 39.55 -30.73 -0.75
CA ASP A 87 40.39 -29.94 0.19
C ASP A 87 41.93 -30.11 0.05
N SER A 88 42.47 -30.45 -1.12
CA SER A 88 43.85 -30.94 -1.27
C SER A 88 44.72 -30.22 -2.32
N GLY A 89 44.31 -29.07 -2.87
CA GLY A 89 45.10 -28.30 -3.85
C GLY A 89 45.20 -26.79 -3.55
N SER A 90 46.35 -26.18 -3.83
CA SER A 90 46.51 -24.71 -3.76
C SER A 90 45.81 -24.05 -4.96
N LEU A 91 44.75 -23.29 -4.69
CA LEU A 91 43.92 -22.63 -5.73
C LEU A 91 44.61 -21.40 -6.38
N ARG A 92 45.77 -20.97 -5.86
CA ARG A 92 46.46 -19.73 -6.26
C ARG A 92 46.88 -19.67 -7.73
N PRO A 93 47.49 -20.72 -8.34
CA PRO A 93 47.94 -20.65 -9.73
C PRO A 93 46.77 -20.48 -10.72
N SER A 94 45.66 -21.19 -10.48
CA SER A 94 44.45 -21.09 -11.28
C SER A 94 43.78 -19.72 -11.14
N PHE A 95 43.84 -19.14 -9.94
CA PHE A 95 43.35 -17.79 -9.66
C PHE A 95 44.18 -16.71 -10.37
N ASP A 96 45.52 -16.79 -10.29
CA ASP A 96 46.41 -15.85 -10.97
C ASP A 96 46.25 -15.92 -12.49
N LEU A 97 46.11 -17.12 -13.04
CA LEU A 97 45.85 -17.35 -14.46
C LEU A 97 44.52 -16.72 -14.89
N LEU A 98 43.47 -16.84 -14.08
CA LEU A 98 42.17 -16.20 -14.33
C LEU A 98 42.31 -14.67 -14.32
N LEU A 99 42.94 -14.10 -13.28
CA LEU A 99 43.09 -12.64 -13.16
C LEU A 99 43.93 -12.05 -14.29
N LYS A 100 45.02 -12.71 -14.67
CA LYS A 100 45.85 -12.30 -15.80
C LYS A 100 45.04 -12.35 -17.10
N SER A 101 44.28 -13.42 -17.32
CA SER A 101 43.44 -13.55 -18.51
C SER A 101 42.34 -12.47 -18.57
N LEU A 102 41.75 -12.09 -17.43
CA LEU A 102 40.78 -10.99 -17.32
C LEU A 102 41.42 -9.61 -17.47
N HIS A 103 42.69 -9.45 -17.10
CA HIS A 103 43.44 -8.23 -17.34
C HIS A 103 43.77 -8.06 -18.82
N ASP A 104 44.26 -9.12 -19.47
CA ASP A 104 44.61 -9.15 -20.88
C ASP A 104 43.39 -8.90 -21.80
N GLN A 105 42.16 -9.09 -21.28
CA GLN A 105 40.91 -8.72 -21.97
C GLN A 105 40.54 -7.24 -21.89
N GLY A 106 41.11 -6.46 -20.98
CA GLY A 106 40.71 -5.07 -20.75
C GLY A 106 39.26 -4.90 -20.26
N ASN A 107 38.65 -3.75 -20.57
CA ASN A 107 37.31 -3.38 -20.08
C ASN A 107 36.13 -3.96 -20.90
N ALA A 108 36.41 -4.86 -21.85
CA ALA A 108 35.41 -5.44 -22.75
C ALA A 108 34.61 -6.58 -22.09
N THR A 109 33.92 -6.31 -20.98
CA THR A 109 33.06 -7.30 -20.30
C THR A 109 31.84 -7.69 -21.11
N SER A 110 31.36 -6.80 -21.99
CA SER A 110 30.14 -6.96 -22.81
C SER A 110 30.22 -8.04 -23.89
N SER A 111 31.39 -8.63 -24.10
CA SER A 111 31.67 -9.55 -25.20
C SER A 111 31.99 -10.98 -24.76
N LEU A 112 32.01 -11.24 -23.46
CA LEU A 112 32.10 -12.59 -22.90
C LEU A 112 30.73 -13.30 -22.96
N PRO A 113 30.68 -14.62 -23.23
CA PRO A 113 29.44 -15.39 -23.11
C PRO A 113 28.89 -15.36 -21.69
N GLN A 114 27.58 -15.18 -21.52
CA GLN A 114 26.94 -15.06 -20.20
C GLN A 114 27.26 -16.22 -19.24
N ASN A 115 27.28 -17.46 -19.74
CA ASN A 115 27.62 -18.63 -18.92
C ASN A 115 29.04 -18.54 -18.36
N LEU A 116 29.99 -18.01 -19.14
CA LEU A 116 31.36 -17.83 -18.69
C LEU A 116 31.48 -16.72 -17.64
N ILE A 117 30.73 -15.63 -17.80
CA ILE A 117 30.63 -14.56 -16.80
C ILE A 117 30.10 -15.10 -15.46
N GLN A 118 29.11 -16.00 -15.50
CA GLN A 118 28.57 -16.67 -14.33
C GLN A 118 29.61 -17.56 -13.64
N ASP A 119 30.34 -18.36 -14.42
CA ASP A 119 31.38 -19.23 -13.89
C ASP A 119 32.51 -18.41 -13.24
N ILE A 120 32.97 -17.34 -13.91
CA ILE A 120 34.00 -16.43 -13.38
C ILE A 120 33.53 -15.81 -12.06
N SER A 121 32.31 -15.29 -12.03
CA SER A 121 31.72 -14.65 -10.86
C SER A 121 31.62 -15.62 -9.67
N SER A 122 31.26 -16.87 -9.96
CA SER A 122 31.18 -17.93 -8.95
C SER A 122 32.57 -18.32 -8.43
N ALA A 123 33.56 -18.45 -9.32
CA ALA A 123 34.94 -18.75 -8.93
C ALA A 123 35.55 -17.64 -8.05
N LEU A 124 35.37 -16.37 -8.43
CA LEU A 124 35.83 -15.23 -7.64
C LEU A 124 35.15 -15.18 -6.27
N ARG A 125 33.82 -15.35 -6.22
CA ARG A 125 33.06 -15.38 -4.96
C ARG A 125 33.53 -16.51 -4.04
N ASN A 126 33.65 -17.72 -4.56
CA ASN A 126 34.01 -18.85 -3.74
C ASN A 126 35.46 -18.75 -3.23
N SER A 127 36.37 -18.17 -4.03
CA SER A 127 37.76 -17.93 -3.62
C SER A 127 37.82 -17.06 -2.36
N LEU A 128 36.92 -16.07 -2.25
CA LEU A 128 36.80 -15.20 -1.09
C LEU A 128 36.20 -15.87 0.15
N THR A 129 35.49 -17.00 -0.01
CA THR A 129 34.87 -17.77 1.09
C THR A 129 35.67 -19.02 1.46
N SER A 130 36.88 -19.20 0.92
CA SER A 130 37.75 -20.33 1.26
C SER A 130 38.11 -20.34 2.75
N SER A 131 38.07 -21.52 3.38
CA SER A 131 38.34 -21.76 4.81
C SER A 131 39.83 -21.75 5.17
N ALA A 132 40.73 -21.69 4.18
CA ALA A 132 42.17 -21.60 4.43
C ALA A 132 42.60 -20.13 4.62
N ASP A 133 42.79 -19.71 5.88
CA ASP A 133 43.11 -18.33 6.28
C ASP A 133 44.26 -17.68 5.48
N GLY A 134 45.25 -18.46 5.05
CA GLY A 134 46.40 -17.98 4.26
C GLY A 134 46.11 -17.73 2.78
N ASP A 135 45.12 -18.41 2.19
CA ASP A 135 44.74 -18.25 0.77
C ASP A 135 43.76 -17.10 0.60
N GLN A 136 42.88 -16.88 1.57
CA GLN A 136 41.94 -15.75 1.54
C GLN A 136 42.66 -14.40 1.50
N GLN A 137 43.66 -14.17 2.35
CA GLN A 137 44.45 -12.94 2.34
C GLN A 137 45.19 -12.75 1.01
N TYR A 138 45.67 -13.84 0.42
CA TYR A 138 46.29 -13.82 -0.89
C TYR A 138 45.30 -13.36 -1.97
N PHE A 139 44.11 -13.96 -2.04
CA PHE A 139 43.09 -13.58 -3.02
C PHE A 139 42.64 -12.13 -2.85
N LEU A 140 42.43 -11.67 -1.61
CA LEU A 140 42.07 -10.28 -1.35
C LEU A 140 43.12 -9.30 -1.85
N LYS A 141 44.41 -9.59 -1.60
CA LYS A 141 45.51 -8.76 -2.09
C LYS A 141 45.49 -8.69 -3.61
N GLN A 142 45.36 -9.82 -4.29
CA GLN A 142 45.34 -9.88 -5.76
C GLN A 142 44.15 -9.14 -6.37
N LEU A 143 42.95 -9.29 -5.79
CA LEU A 143 41.76 -8.56 -6.22
C LEU A 143 41.88 -7.05 -6.00
N SER A 144 42.46 -6.63 -4.87
CA SER A 144 42.66 -5.21 -4.55
C SER A 144 43.60 -4.50 -5.53
N SER A 145 44.63 -5.21 -6.00
CA SER A 145 45.59 -4.72 -6.99
C SER A 145 45.13 -4.89 -8.43
N SER A 146 43.95 -5.48 -8.68
CA SER A 146 43.49 -5.72 -10.03
C SER A 146 43.18 -4.40 -10.75
N PRO A 147 43.76 -4.16 -11.94
CA PRO A 147 43.45 -2.99 -12.75
C PRO A 147 42.07 -3.10 -13.41
N ASN A 148 41.44 -4.28 -13.41
CA ASN A 148 40.10 -4.48 -13.94
C ASN A 148 39.06 -4.01 -12.91
N PRO A 149 38.27 -2.94 -13.20
CA PRO A 149 37.32 -2.37 -12.25
C PRO A 149 36.26 -3.38 -11.77
N TRP A 150 35.83 -4.29 -12.65
CA TRP A 150 34.85 -5.33 -12.31
C TRP A 150 35.40 -6.30 -11.27
N VAL A 151 36.64 -6.76 -11.44
CA VAL A 151 37.30 -7.68 -10.51
C VAL A 151 37.51 -7.00 -9.16
N ARG A 152 37.95 -5.74 -9.16
CA ARG A 152 38.17 -4.96 -7.93
C ARG A 152 36.89 -4.79 -7.10
N LEU A 153 35.71 -4.79 -7.72
CA LEU A 153 34.43 -4.74 -6.98
C LEU A 153 34.26 -5.91 -6.02
N TYR A 154 34.76 -7.12 -6.34
CA TYR A 154 34.68 -8.26 -5.43
C TYR A 154 35.46 -8.03 -4.13
N PHE A 155 36.63 -7.39 -4.21
CA PHE A 155 37.39 -6.97 -3.04
C PHE A 155 36.63 -5.90 -2.23
N LEU A 156 36.11 -4.85 -2.88
CA LEU A 156 35.40 -3.78 -2.19
C LEU A 156 34.12 -4.26 -1.50
N ILE A 157 33.39 -5.18 -2.14
CA ILE A 157 32.22 -5.87 -1.57
C ILE A 157 32.65 -6.67 -0.34
N TYR A 158 33.68 -7.51 -0.46
CA TYR A 158 34.14 -8.34 0.65
C TYR A 158 34.61 -7.53 1.87
N GLU A 159 35.38 -6.47 1.65
CA GLU A 159 35.85 -5.54 2.68
C GLU A 159 34.75 -4.60 3.20
N LYS A 160 33.49 -4.83 2.80
CA LYS A 160 32.31 -4.05 3.23
C LYS A 160 32.40 -2.57 2.88
N GLN A 161 33.18 -2.22 1.85
CA GLN A 161 33.31 -0.86 1.33
C GLN A 161 32.16 -0.51 0.38
N TRP A 162 30.92 -0.75 0.83
CA TRP A 162 29.70 -0.70 0.02
C TRP A 162 29.50 0.61 -0.75
N SER A 163 29.73 1.74 -0.07
CA SER A 163 29.57 3.08 -0.67
C SER A 163 30.56 3.28 -1.82
N THR A 164 31.79 2.80 -1.67
CA THR A 164 32.83 2.83 -2.71
C THR A 164 32.42 1.92 -3.86
N SER A 165 31.99 0.68 -3.59
CA SER A 165 31.50 -0.24 -4.62
C SER A 165 30.37 0.35 -5.45
N ILE A 166 29.36 0.95 -4.81
CA ILE A 166 28.24 1.61 -5.49
C ILE A 166 28.73 2.78 -6.34
N LYS A 167 29.64 3.61 -5.81
CA LYS A 167 30.20 4.76 -6.53
C LYS A 167 30.97 4.31 -7.77
N ASP A 168 31.80 3.28 -7.64
CA ASP A 168 32.64 2.78 -8.73
C ASP A 168 31.78 2.16 -9.85
N ILE A 169 30.71 1.43 -9.50
CA ILE A 169 29.73 0.94 -10.48
C ILE A 169 29.08 2.10 -11.24
N LYS A 170 28.63 3.14 -10.51
CA LYS A 170 27.99 4.32 -11.13
C LYS A 170 28.93 5.04 -12.07
N GLN A 171 30.15 5.31 -11.62
CA GLN A 171 31.16 6.00 -12.42
C GLN A 171 31.61 5.20 -13.64
N SER A 172 31.76 3.87 -13.49
CA SER A 172 32.10 2.98 -14.61
C SER A 172 31.01 3.05 -15.70
N TRP A 173 29.74 3.01 -15.31
CA TRP A 173 28.64 3.18 -16.24
C TRP A 173 28.60 4.57 -16.89
N GLU A 174 28.64 5.63 -16.08
CA GLU A 174 28.48 7.02 -16.55
C GLU A 174 29.66 7.49 -17.43
N ASN A 175 30.89 7.09 -17.10
CA ASN A 175 32.09 7.57 -17.81
C ASN A 175 32.52 6.67 -18.96
N THR A 176 32.30 5.36 -18.84
CA THR A 176 32.87 4.38 -19.78
C THR A 176 31.82 3.50 -20.46
N SER A 177 30.53 3.66 -20.13
CA SER A 177 29.43 2.78 -20.59
C SER A 177 29.71 1.28 -20.33
N GLN A 178 30.62 0.99 -19.40
CA GLN A 178 31.01 -0.36 -19.07
C GLN A 178 29.92 -0.97 -18.20
N VAL A 179 29.41 -2.11 -18.65
CA VAL A 179 28.37 -2.86 -17.92
C VAL A 179 29.07 -3.81 -16.96
N VAL A 180 28.84 -3.60 -15.68
CA VAL A 180 29.17 -4.57 -14.63
C VAL A 180 28.20 -5.75 -14.73
N PRO A 181 28.72 -6.99 -14.75
CA PRO A 181 27.90 -8.19 -14.79
C PRO A 181 26.80 -8.26 -13.75
N GLN A 182 25.67 -8.84 -14.17
CA GLN A 182 24.45 -9.01 -13.37
C GLN A 182 24.74 -9.74 -12.04
N GLU A 183 25.64 -10.72 -12.08
CA GLU A 183 26.03 -11.55 -10.94
C GLU A 183 26.72 -10.74 -9.84
N THR A 184 27.54 -9.75 -10.21
CA THR A 184 28.23 -8.87 -9.26
C THR A 184 27.27 -7.86 -8.62
N LEU A 185 26.26 -7.40 -9.36
CA LEU A 185 25.22 -6.52 -8.83
C LEU A 185 24.31 -7.28 -7.86
N ILE A 186 23.97 -8.53 -8.19
CA ILE A 186 23.25 -9.45 -7.30
C ILE A 186 24.06 -9.67 -6.02
N LEU A 187 25.37 -9.93 -6.13
CA LEU A 187 26.24 -10.11 -4.97
C LEU A 187 26.22 -8.87 -4.06
N LEU A 188 26.47 -7.67 -4.62
CA LEU A 188 26.40 -6.43 -3.85
C LEU A 188 25.03 -6.25 -3.17
N ALA A 189 23.95 -6.52 -3.89
CA ALA A 189 22.60 -6.41 -3.37
C ALA A 189 22.34 -7.40 -2.21
N ASP A 190 22.73 -8.67 -2.36
CA ASP A 190 22.59 -9.68 -1.31
C ASP A 190 23.45 -9.35 -0.08
N GLU A 191 24.67 -8.85 -0.24
CA GLU A 191 25.54 -8.45 0.87
C GLU A 191 25.03 -7.22 1.61
N LEU A 192 24.55 -6.20 0.90
CA LEU A 192 23.87 -5.05 1.49
C LEU A 192 22.68 -5.50 2.35
N LEU A 193 21.89 -6.43 1.85
CA LEU A 193 20.77 -6.98 2.60
C LEU A 193 21.26 -7.79 3.80
N LEU A 194 22.23 -8.69 3.63
CA LEU A 194 22.81 -9.51 4.70
C LEU A 194 23.24 -8.65 5.89
N HIS A 195 23.92 -7.54 5.62
CA HIS A 195 24.43 -6.60 6.62
C HIS A 195 23.45 -5.49 7.03
N ASN A 196 22.17 -5.58 6.66
CA ASN A 196 21.11 -4.61 6.99
C ASN A 196 21.40 -3.18 6.50
N GLU A 197 22.15 -3.03 5.42
CA GLU A 197 22.47 -1.76 4.77
C GLU A 197 21.33 -1.30 3.84
N LEU A 198 20.13 -1.16 4.43
CA LEU A 198 18.87 -1.00 3.72
C LEU A 198 18.79 0.32 2.91
N ASP A 199 19.32 1.43 3.42
CA ASP A 199 19.36 2.71 2.68
C ASP A 199 20.22 2.60 1.43
N LYS A 200 21.38 1.96 1.57
CA LYS A 200 22.35 1.77 0.48
C LYS A 200 21.74 0.86 -0.57
N PHE A 201 21.08 -0.23 -0.15
CA PHE A 201 20.32 -1.10 -1.05
C PHE A 201 19.24 -0.33 -1.83
N LEU A 202 18.37 0.41 -1.14
CA LEU A 202 17.28 1.13 -1.80
C LEU A 202 17.82 2.20 -2.75
N SER A 203 18.84 2.95 -2.34
CA SER A 203 19.47 3.99 -3.18
C SER A 203 20.18 3.40 -4.40
N PHE A 204 20.76 2.22 -4.26
CA PHE A 204 21.38 1.49 -5.36
C PHE A 204 20.32 0.99 -6.35
N TYR A 205 19.26 0.35 -5.86
CA TYR A 205 18.14 -0.12 -6.66
C TYR A 205 17.45 1.02 -7.43
N GLU A 206 17.15 2.13 -6.75
CA GLU A 206 16.57 3.31 -7.39
C GLU A 206 17.45 3.87 -8.51
N TRP A 207 18.77 3.85 -8.35
CA TRP A 207 19.68 4.23 -9.43
C TRP A 207 19.56 3.27 -10.61
N THR A 208 19.64 1.95 -10.38
CA THR A 208 19.61 0.93 -11.45
C THR A 208 18.38 1.07 -12.35
N ILE A 209 17.22 1.38 -11.79
CA ILE A 209 15.96 1.54 -12.54
C ILE A 209 15.89 2.86 -13.30
N ASN A 210 16.37 3.96 -12.70
CA ASN A 210 16.28 5.28 -13.33
C ASN A 210 17.37 5.48 -14.40
N SER A 211 18.46 4.72 -14.32
CA SER A 211 19.47 4.66 -15.37
C SER A 211 19.01 3.77 -16.53
N LEU A 212 19.50 4.02 -17.75
CA LEU A 212 19.42 3.08 -18.88
C LEU A 212 20.31 1.84 -18.68
N TYR A 213 20.55 1.46 -17.43
CA TYR A 213 21.45 0.37 -17.07
C TYR A 213 20.76 -0.97 -17.37
N PRO A 214 21.38 -1.87 -18.13
CA PRO A 214 20.70 -3.03 -18.68
C PRO A 214 20.40 -4.14 -17.65
N ALA A 215 21.11 -4.18 -16.53
CA ALA A 215 20.99 -5.22 -15.52
C ALA A 215 19.95 -4.85 -14.44
N LYS A 216 19.21 -5.84 -13.92
CA LYS A 216 18.06 -5.64 -13.03
C LYS A 216 18.24 -6.35 -11.69
N ILE A 217 17.96 -5.67 -10.58
CA ILE A 217 17.79 -6.35 -9.29
C ILE A 217 16.60 -7.31 -9.39
N SER A 218 16.75 -8.55 -8.92
CA SER A 218 15.70 -9.56 -9.06
C SER A 218 14.59 -9.36 -8.01
N SER A 219 13.40 -9.89 -8.31
CA SER A 219 12.26 -9.90 -7.39
C SER A 219 12.61 -10.54 -6.04
N LEU A 220 13.50 -11.53 -6.01
CA LEU A 220 13.95 -12.18 -4.78
C LEU A 220 14.69 -11.21 -3.84
N GLN A 221 15.57 -10.35 -4.34
CA GLN A 221 16.22 -9.35 -3.48
C GLN A 221 15.24 -8.32 -2.95
N LEU A 222 14.23 -7.95 -3.74
CA LEU A 222 13.17 -7.02 -3.30
C LEU A 222 12.26 -7.63 -2.23
N GLN A 223 11.97 -8.93 -2.33
CA GLN A 223 11.29 -9.68 -1.28
C GLN A 223 12.12 -9.69 0.02
N LYS A 224 13.40 -10.08 -0.06
CA LYS A 224 14.33 -10.05 1.10
C LYS A 224 14.44 -8.66 1.73
N PHE A 225 14.50 -7.59 0.93
CA PHE A 225 14.47 -6.22 1.40
C PHE A 225 13.21 -5.92 2.20
N THR A 226 12.06 -6.29 1.64
CA THR A 226 10.74 -6.06 2.27
C THR A 226 10.63 -6.84 3.58
N GLU A 227 11.01 -8.11 3.59
CA GLU A 227 11.07 -8.96 4.78
C GLU A 227 11.94 -8.36 5.88
N LYS A 228 13.15 -7.91 5.53
CA LYS A 228 14.05 -7.24 6.48
C LYS A 228 13.45 -5.97 7.04
N CYS A 229 12.80 -5.14 6.21
CA CYS A 229 12.14 -3.92 6.68
C CYS A 229 11.01 -4.24 7.67
N ILE A 230 10.21 -5.27 7.39
CA ILE A 230 9.11 -5.75 8.25
C ILE A 230 9.63 -6.38 9.54
N HIS A 231 10.76 -7.09 9.50
CA HIS A 231 11.35 -7.74 10.67
C HIS A 231 12.00 -6.73 11.63
N ILE A 232 12.72 -5.74 11.10
CA ILE A 232 13.47 -4.76 11.92
C ILE A 232 12.54 -3.80 12.68
N GLN A 233 11.36 -3.48 12.11
CA GLN A 233 10.29 -2.67 12.74
C GLN A 233 10.69 -1.30 13.31
N THR A 234 11.88 -0.77 13.02
CA THR A 234 12.27 0.60 13.37
C THR A 234 11.51 1.63 12.54
N ASN A 235 11.34 2.86 13.06
CA ASN A 235 10.78 3.98 12.26
C ASN A 235 11.55 4.18 10.96
N HIS A 236 12.87 3.99 10.99
CA HIS A 236 13.74 4.09 9.82
C HIS A 236 13.41 3.04 8.75
N SER A 237 13.32 1.76 9.12
CA SER A 237 12.99 0.68 8.18
C SER A 237 11.56 0.79 7.64
N GLN A 238 10.63 1.28 8.46
CA GLN A 238 9.26 1.58 8.02
C GLN A 238 9.23 2.69 6.97
N ASN A 239 9.99 3.78 7.18
CA ASN A 239 10.11 4.88 6.23
C ASN A 239 10.77 4.45 4.92
N LEU A 240 11.79 3.59 4.99
CA LEU A 240 12.41 3.01 3.80
C LEU A 240 11.43 2.18 2.98
N LEU A 241 10.64 1.32 3.64
CA LEU A 241 9.62 0.53 2.97
C LEU A 241 8.50 1.40 2.39
N ALA A 242 8.09 2.45 3.11
CA ALA A 242 7.13 3.44 2.63
C ALA A 242 7.63 4.15 1.36
N ARG A 243 8.89 4.63 1.37
CA ARG A 243 9.54 5.28 0.22
C ARG A 243 9.66 4.35 -0.98
N PHE A 244 10.06 3.10 -0.76
CA PHE A 244 10.08 2.07 -1.79
C PHE A 244 8.70 1.96 -2.43
N PHE A 245 7.66 1.72 -1.61
CA PHE A 245 6.30 1.56 -2.12
C PHE A 245 5.76 2.83 -2.80
N GLU A 246 6.12 4.00 -2.32
CA GLU A 246 5.71 5.27 -2.92
C GLU A 246 6.26 5.46 -4.33
N LYS A 247 7.54 5.12 -4.56
CA LYS A 247 8.18 5.28 -5.86
C LYS A 247 7.64 4.31 -6.90
N PHE A 248 7.36 3.07 -6.48
CA PHE A 248 6.98 2.00 -7.40
C PHE A 248 5.45 1.80 -7.52
N ILE A 249 4.66 2.30 -6.57
CA ILE A 249 3.20 2.37 -6.64
C ILE A 249 2.70 3.81 -6.54
N LEU A 250 2.16 4.29 -7.66
CA LEU A 250 1.55 5.60 -7.77
C LEU A 250 0.07 5.53 -7.35
N TYR A 251 -0.28 6.33 -6.34
CA TYR A 251 -1.68 6.56 -5.99
C TYR A 251 -2.14 7.90 -6.59
N THR A 252 -3.18 7.88 -7.41
CA THR A 252 -3.75 9.08 -8.05
C THR A 252 -5.23 9.32 -7.69
N GLY A 253 -5.64 8.85 -6.49
CA GLY A 253 -7.04 8.90 -6.05
C GLY A 253 -7.75 7.55 -6.23
N PRO A 254 -8.94 7.49 -6.85
CA PRO A 254 -9.69 6.25 -7.00
C PRO A 254 -9.04 5.27 -8.01
N THR A 255 -7.97 5.72 -8.65
CA THR A 255 -7.15 4.97 -9.61
C THR A 255 -5.71 4.92 -9.11
N GLU A 256 -5.20 3.71 -8.90
CA GLU A 256 -3.79 3.45 -8.64
C GLU A 256 -3.11 2.94 -9.92
N ASN A 257 -2.01 3.58 -10.31
CA ASN A 257 -1.18 3.14 -11.41
C ASN A 257 0.06 2.44 -10.84
N ILE A 258 0.23 1.18 -11.18
CA ILE A 258 1.42 0.41 -10.83
C ILE A 258 2.48 0.76 -11.86
N LYS A 259 3.61 1.32 -11.43
CA LYS A 259 4.66 1.79 -12.35
C LYS A 259 5.57 0.65 -12.82
N GLU A 260 5.69 -0.42 -12.04
CA GLU A 260 6.62 -1.51 -12.35
C GLU A 260 6.08 -2.91 -12.05
N GLU A 261 6.60 -3.88 -12.82
CA GLU A 261 6.57 -5.32 -12.58
C GLU A 261 7.37 -5.74 -11.32
N ALA A 262 8.03 -4.80 -10.63
CA ALA A 262 8.94 -5.02 -9.50
C ALA A 262 8.32 -5.65 -8.24
N LEU A 263 7.02 -5.86 -8.21
CA LEU A 263 6.31 -6.27 -7.00
C LEU A 263 5.76 -7.70 -7.09
N ASP A 264 6.48 -8.60 -7.76
CA ASP A 264 6.28 -10.05 -7.67
C ASP A 264 6.54 -10.60 -6.24
N MET A 265 6.20 -9.85 -5.19
CA MET A 265 6.08 -10.32 -3.82
C MET A 265 4.99 -11.38 -3.73
N ASP A 266 5.11 -12.36 -2.84
CA ASP A 266 4.01 -13.29 -2.61
C ASP A 266 2.86 -12.64 -1.81
N ASN A 267 1.73 -13.33 -1.69
CA ASN A 267 0.57 -12.80 -0.97
C ASN A 267 0.83 -12.67 0.55
N PRO A 268 1.47 -13.64 1.23
CA PRO A 268 1.79 -13.52 2.67
C PRO A 268 2.66 -12.30 3.00
N LEU A 269 3.66 -11.98 2.18
CA LEU A 269 4.52 -10.81 2.40
C LEU A 269 3.74 -9.51 2.19
N LEU A 270 2.88 -9.45 1.17
CA LEU A 270 1.99 -8.29 0.95
C LEU A 270 1.03 -8.08 2.12
N GLU A 271 0.44 -9.15 2.67
CA GLU A 271 -0.43 -9.06 3.84
C GLU A 271 0.34 -8.60 5.09
N SER A 272 1.55 -9.11 5.30
CA SER A 272 2.43 -8.70 6.41
C SER A 272 2.80 -7.21 6.34
N MET A 273 3.06 -6.71 5.15
CA MET A 273 3.30 -5.29 4.90
C MET A 273 2.05 -4.42 5.13
N ILE A 274 0.88 -4.87 4.66
CA ILE A 274 -0.41 -4.19 4.93
C ILE A 274 -0.63 -4.08 6.44
N ASP A 275 -0.33 -5.15 7.18
CA ASP A 275 -0.46 -5.19 8.63
C ASP A 275 0.54 -4.28 9.33
N LEU A 276 1.79 -4.19 8.84
CA LEU A 276 2.77 -3.23 9.33
C LEU A 276 2.23 -1.80 9.18
N PHE A 277 1.82 -1.39 7.96
CA PHE A 277 1.33 -0.02 7.73
C PHE A 277 0.04 0.31 8.48
N ARG A 278 -0.81 -0.69 8.73
CA ARG A 278 -1.95 -0.55 9.64
C ARG A 278 -1.48 -0.22 11.05
N ARG A 279 -0.55 -1.00 11.61
CA ARG A 279 -0.03 -0.84 12.98
C ARG A 279 0.70 0.48 13.18
N THR A 280 1.45 0.93 12.17
CA THR A 280 2.22 2.18 12.23
C THR A 280 1.37 3.42 11.91
N GLY A 281 0.10 3.25 11.53
CA GLY A 281 -0.79 4.37 11.22
C GLY A 281 -0.50 5.05 9.88
N ASN A 282 0.28 4.43 8.99
CA ASN A 282 0.65 4.99 7.67
C ASN A 282 -0.49 4.80 6.65
N ILE A 283 -1.47 5.71 6.68
CA ILE A 283 -2.72 5.61 5.89
C ILE A 283 -2.47 5.56 4.38
N LYS A 284 -1.52 6.34 3.86
CA LYS A 284 -1.19 6.39 2.43
C LYS A 284 -0.62 5.06 1.96
N GLU A 285 0.41 4.58 2.64
CA GLU A 285 1.09 3.33 2.35
C GLU A 285 0.13 2.15 2.50
N TYR A 286 -0.64 2.10 3.59
CA TYR A 286 -1.71 1.12 3.78
C TYR A 286 -2.68 1.10 2.60
N SER A 287 -3.17 2.28 2.17
CA SER A 287 -4.12 2.39 1.06
C SER A 287 -3.52 1.88 -0.25
N LYS A 288 -2.25 2.22 -0.53
CA LYS A 288 -1.51 1.76 -1.70
C LYS A 288 -1.31 0.25 -1.69
N SER A 289 -0.87 -0.33 -0.58
CA SER A 289 -0.61 -1.77 -0.46
C SER A 289 -1.87 -2.60 -0.62
N VAL A 290 -2.99 -2.18 -0.01
CA VAL A 290 -4.27 -2.88 -0.16
C VAL A 290 -4.80 -2.78 -1.59
N ALA A 291 -4.69 -1.61 -2.23
CA ALA A 291 -5.10 -1.44 -3.61
C ALA A 291 -4.29 -2.31 -4.58
N TYR A 292 -2.96 -2.31 -4.42
CA TYR A 292 -2.06 -3.18 -5.16
C TYR A 292 -2.46 -4.66 -5.00
N TYR A 293 -2.66 -5.10 -3.76
CA TYR A 293 -3.08 -6.47 -3.46
C TYR A 293 -4.40 -6.85 -4.14
N MET A 294 -5.41 -5.97 -4.09
CA MET A 294 -6.69 -6.18 -4.78
C MET A 294 -6.56 -6.22 -6.29
N ASN A 295 -5.71 -5.38 -6.89
CA ASN A 295 -5.50 -5.36 -8.33
C ASN A 295 -4.77 -6.61 -8.81
N ARG A 296 -3.79 -7.09 -8.05
CA ARG A 296 -3.14 -8.39 -8.28
C ARG A 296 -4.14 -9.54 -8.22
N MET A 297 -5.00 -9.57 -7.19
CA MET A 297 -6.06 -10.58 -7.10
C MET A 297 -6.99 -10.55 -8.31
N LYS A 298 -7.37 -9.36 -8.83
CA LYS A 298 -8.18 -9.26 -10.06
C LYS A 298 -7.44 -9.82 -11.28
N ALA A 299 -6.17 -9.46 -11.46
CA ALA A 299 -5.35 -9.92 -12.59
C ALA A 299 -5.20 -11.45 -12.59
N GLN A 300 -5.06 -12.06 -11.42
CA GLN A 300 -4.99 -13.51 -11.23
C GLN A 300 -6.35 -14.23 -11.33
N LYS A 301 -7.40 -13.57 -11.85
CA LYS A 301 -8.80 -14.08 -11.87
C LYS A 301 -9.29 -14.51 -10.49
N GLY A 302 -8.83 -13.83 -9.44
CA GLY A 302 -9.17 -14.11 -8.05
C GLY A 302 -10.66 -13.95 -7.76
N ASN A 303 -11.10 -14.58 -6.67
CA ASN A 303 -12.50 -14.60 -6.26
C ASN A 303 -13.02 -13.17 -5.94
N ILE A 304 -14.00 -12.71 -6.71
CA ILE A 304 -14.65 -11.40 -6.55
C ILE A 304 -15.18 -11.19 -5.11
N ARG A 305 -15.62 -12.26 -4.43
CA ARG A 305 -16.05 -12.19 -3.02
C ARG A 305 -14.89 -11.76 -2.12
N LYS A 306 -13.72 -12.39 -2.23
CA LYS A 306 -12.52 -12.03 -1.47
C LYS A 306 -12.10 -10.58 -1.71
N ILE A 307 -12.15 -10.11 -2.96
CA ILE A 307 -11.85 -8.70 -3.29
C ILE A 307 -12.85 -7.76 -2.61
N ASN A 308 -14.15 -8.08 -2.63
CA ASN A 308 -15.17 -7.27 -1.98
C ASN A 308 -15.04 -7.28 -0.44
N ASP A 309 -14.59 -8.38 0.16
CA ASP A 309 -14.32 -8.46 1.59
C ASP A 309 -13.12 -7.60 1.97
N TRP A 310 -12.05 -7.61 1.17
CA TRP A 310 -10.92 -6.70 1.35
C TRP A 310 -11.31 -5.23 1.20
N ARG A 311 -12.17 -4.88 0.22
CA ARG A 311 -12.70 -3.51 0.09
C ARG A 311 -13.48 -3.08 1.32
N PHE A 312 -14.27 -3.98 1.90
CA PHE A 312 -15.03 -3.72 3.11
C PHE A 312 -14.10 -3.55 4.32
N ARG A 313 -13.19 -4.49 4.57
CA ARG A 313 -12.22 -4.42 5.68
C ARG A 313 -11.35 -3.17 5.60
N SER A 314 -10.81 -2.88 4.42
CA SER A 314 -9.97 -1.69 4.17
C SER A 314 -10.69 -0.38 4.48
N ARG A 315 -12.00 -0.32 4.22
CA ARG A 315 -12.81 0.86 4.55
C ARG A 315 -12.90 1.06 6.06
N ILE A 316 -13.17 0.00 6.82
CA ILE A 316 -13.27 0.07 8.29
C ILE A 316 -11.91 0.44 8.88
N VAL A 317 -10.85 -0.29 8.51
CA VAL A 317 -9.49 -0.04 9.02
C VAL A 317 -9.02 1.38 8.72
N LYS A 318 -9.26 1.91 7.51
CA LYS A 318 -8.91 3.31 7.21
C LYS A 318 -9.68 4.29 8.07
N PHE A 319 -10.97 4.07 8.29
CA PHE A 319 -11.76 4.92 9.17
C PHE A 319 -11.19 4.92 10.59
N ASP A 320 -10.86 3.74 11.14
CA ASP A 320 -10.22 3.59 12.44
C ASP A 320 -8.86 4.31 12.52
N MET A 321 -8.04 4.20 11.48
CA MET A 321 -6.77 4.94 11.41
C MET A 321 -6.98 6.45 11.42
N TYR A 322 -8.02 6.96 10.74
CA TYR A 322 -8.37 8.38 10.80
C TYR A 322 -8.88 8.79 12.18
N VAL A 323 -9.69 7.96 12.84
CA VAL A 323 -10.15 8.20 14.22
C VAL A 323 -8.95 8.33 15.17
N ASN A 324 -8.00 7.39 15.09
CA ASN A 324 -6.79 7.43 15.93
C ASN A 324 -5.91 8.66 15.66
N LYS A 325 -5.85 9.14 14.42
CA LYS A 325 -4.99 10.29 14.04
C LYS A 325 -5.62 11.65 14.28
N LEU A 326 -6.94 11.77 14.18
CA LEU A 326 -7.65 13.06 14.17
C LEU A 326 -8.59 13.24 15.36
N GLY A 327 -8.91 12.16 16.05
CA GLY A 327 -9.99 12.12 17.01
C GLY A 327 -11.37 11.96 16.37
N PRO A 328 -12.36 11.56 17.16
CA PRO A 328 -13.65 11.08 16.67
C PRO A 328 -14.57 12.23 16.24
N TYR A 329 -14.42 13.42 16.83
CA TYR A 329 -15.21 14.59 16.43
C TYR A 329 -14.72 15.16 15.09
N ALA A 330 -13.41 15.30 14.89
CA ALA A 330 -12.84 15.81 13.65
C ALA A 330 -13.20 14.92 12.45
N VAL A 331 -13.23 13.59 12.61
CA VAL A 331 -13.66 12.70 11.52
C VAL A 331 -15.16 12.84 11.18
N LEU A 332 -16.01 13.22 12.14
CA LEU A 332 -17.42 13.54 11.90
C LEU A 332 -17.57 14.89 11.19
N GLU A 333 -16.94 15.93 11.72
CA GLU A 333 -16.98 17.29 11.18
C GLU A 333 -16.50 17.34 9.72
N ASN A 334 -15.44 16.59 9.40
CA ASN A 334 -14.89 16.49 8.05
C ASN A 334 -15.65 15.52 7.13
N GLY A 335 -16.77 14.95 7.60
CA GLY A 335 -17.65 14.09 6.83
C GLY A 335 -17.06 12.73 6.48
N MET A 336 -16.04 12.25 7.21
CA MET A 336 -15.41 10.97 6.90
C MET A 336 -16.37 9.80 7.14
N PHE A 337 -17.13 9.81 8.23
CA PHE A 337 -18.11 8.76 8.52
C PHE A 337 -19.12 8.59 7.36
N PHE A 338 -19.67 9.71 6.89
CA PHE A 338 -20.56 9.75 5.74
C PHE A 338 -19.87 9.30 4.44
N ASN A 339 -18.71 9.89 4.12
CA ASN A 339 -18.00 9.60 2.89
C ASN A 339 -17.55 8.13 2.82
N PHE A 340 -17.20 7.51 3.94
CA PHE A 340 -16.91 6.09 4.01
C PHE A 340 -18.16 5.21 3.83
N LYS A 341 -19.36 5.80 3.80
CA LYS A 341 -20.66 5.15 3.69
C LYS A 341 -20.93 4.22 4.86
N LEU A 342 -20.55 4.63 6.07
CA LEU A 342 -20.69 3.78 7.25
C LEU A 342 -22.17 3.69 7.67
N ALA A 343 -22.88 4.81 7.74
CA ALA A 343 -24.30 4.86 8.10
C ALA A 343 -25.20 3.96 7.22
N TYR A 344 -24.90 3.88 5.92
CA TYR A 344 -25.74 3.21 4.91
C TYR A 344 -25.33 1.77 4.59
N ASN A 345 -24.26 1.26 5.21
CA ASN A 345 -23.74 -0.07 4.89
C ASN A 345 -24.26 -1.13 5.88
N LYS A 346 -25.21 -1.94 5.42
CA LYS A 346 -25.85 -3.01 6.21
C LYS A 346 -24.89 -4.09 6.73
N LYS A 347 -23.67 -4.19 6.19
CA LYS A 347 -22.64 -5.12 6.69
C LYS A 347 -21.94 -4.62 7.96
N ILE A 348 -22.06 -3.34 8.27
CA ILE A 348 -21.42 -2.76 9.45
C ILE A 348 -22.24 -3.11 10.68
N LYS A 349 -21.54 -3.61 11.69
CA LYS A 349 -22.09 -3.92 13.01
C LYS A 349 -21.37 -3.08 14.04
N LEU A 350 -22.11 -2.57 15.03
CA LEU A 350 -21.58 -1.72 16.10
C LEU A 350 -20.41 -2.41 16.81
N ASP A 351 -20.67 -3.60 17.35
CA ASP A 351 -19.73 -4.33 18.24
C ASP A 351 -18.48 -4.85 17.52
N GLU A 352 -18.57 -5.14 16.22
CA GLU A 352 -17.45 -5.68 15.43
C GLU A 352 -16.59 -4.59 14.80
N HIS A 353 -17.21 -3.49 14.35
CA HIS A 353 -16.55 -2.55 13.43
C HIS A 353 -16.46 -1.12 13.97
N MET A 354 -17.37 -0.70 14.84
CA MET A 354 -17.50 0.71 15.25
C MET A 354 -17.10 0.94 16.71
N LEU A 355 -16.65 -0.09 17.42
CA LEU A 355 -16.36 -0.02 18.85
C LEU A 355 -15.25 0.99 19.17
N LEU A 356 -14.16 1.00 18.40
CA LEU A 356 -13.06 1.97 18.56
C LEU A 356 -13.58 3.41 18.45
N PHE A 357 -14.32 3.71 17.38
CA PHE A 357 -14.91 5.02 17.17
C PHE A 357 -15.89 5.41 18.27
N THR A 358 -16.73 4.47 18.71
CA THR A 358 -17.73 4.69 19.76
C THR A 358 -17.08 4.99 21.11
N ASN A 359 -16.05 4.25 21.49
CA ASN A 359 -15.31 4.48 22.72
C ASN A 359 -14.55 5.81 22.68
N SER A 360 -13.85 6.08 21.59
CA SER A 360 -13.15 7.35 21.39
C SER A 360 -14.13 8.53 21.47
N LEU A 361 -15.32 8.41 20.87
CA LEU A 361 -16.34 9.46 20.92
C LEU A 361 -16.89 9.69 22.33
N ALA A 362 -17.03 8.62 23.14
CA ALA A 362 -17.38 8.74 24.55
C ALA A 362 -16.29 9.47 25.34
N GLU A 363 -15.02 9.12 25.13
CA GLU A 363 -13.88 9.82 25.76
C GLU A 363 -13.87 11.31 25.41
N TYR A 364 -14.08 11.66 24.14
CA TYR A 364 -14.18 13.05 23.71
C TYR A 364 -15.33 13.80 24.41
N LEU A 365 -16.49 13.15 24.57
CA LEU A 365 -17.65 13.77 25.21
C LEU A 365 -17.55 13.82 26.74
N ALA A 366 -16.72 12.99 27.37
CA ALA A 366 -16.56 12.94 28.83
C ALA A 366 -16.14 14.28 29.43
N HIS A 367 -15.47 15.13 28.65
CA HIS A 367 -14.99 16.45 29.05
C HIS A 367 -15.90 17.59 28.58
N SER A 368 -17.12 17.29 28.14
CA SER A 368 -18.02 18.29 27.55
C SER A 368 -19.46 18.11 28.00
N GLU A 369 -20.22 19.20 28.02
CA GLU A 369 -21.66 19.11 28.30
C GLU A 369 -22.37 18.34 27.18
N VAL A 370 -23.06 17.27 27.57
CA VAL A 370 -23.84 16.41 26.68
C VAL A 370 -25.28 16.90 26.67
N SER A 371 -25.76 17.36 25.51
CA SER A 371 -27.14 17.81 25.31
C SER A 371 -27.80 17.08 24.14
N ILE A 372 -29.14 17.08 24.10
CA ILE A 372 -29.90 16.46 23.00
C ILE A 372 -29.54 17.09 21.66
N SER A 373 -29.44 18.42 21.60
CA SER A 373 -29.05 19.14 20.39
C SER A 373 -27.68 18.72 19.88
N ARG A 374 -26.71 18.50 20.79
CA ARG A 374 -25.38 17.99 20.44
C ARG A 374 -25.44 16.57 19.90
N CYS A 375 -26.23 15.69 20.52
CA CYS A 375 -26.43 14.32 20.05
C CYS A 375 -27.08 14.28 18.66
N ILE A 376 -28.11 15.10 18.41
CA ILE A 376 -28.76 15.23 17.10
C ILE A 376 -27.74 15.71 16.06
N LEU A 377 -26.97 16.76 16.37
CA LEU A 377 -25.94 17.28 15.48
C LEU A 377 -24.93 16.19 15.08
N MET A 378 -24.50 15.33 16.02
CA MET A 378 -23.57 14.24 15.72
C MET A 378 -24.20 13.18 14.79
N ILE A 379 -25.47 12.84 15.00
CA ILE A 379 -26.22 11.98 14.07
C ILE A 379 -26.29 12.64 12.69
N GLU A 380 -26.61 13.93 12.62
CA GLU A 380 -26.71 14.66 11.36
C GLU A 380 -25.34 14.72 10.63
N LEU A 381 -24.24 14.87 11.36
CA LEU A 381 -22.87 14.78 10.84
C LEU A 381 -22.54 13.39 10.28
N MET A 382 -22.92 12.31 10.99
CA MET A 382 -22.75 10.94 10.49
C MET A 382 -23.52 10.68 9.19
N HIS A 383 -24.62 11.41 8.96
CA HIS A 383 -25.43 11.36 7.73
C HIS A 383 -24.99 12.37 6.67
N GLY A 384 -23.99 13.19 6.95
CA GLY A 384 -23.46 14.15 5.99
C GLY A 384 -24.30 15.42 5.81
N LEU A 385 -25.31 15.67 6.65
CA LEU A 385 -26.22 16.81 6.52
C LEU A 385 -25.53 18.17 6.72
N HIS A 386 -24.49 18.20 7.55
CA HIS A 386 -23.67 19.40 7.83
C HIS A 386 -22.32 19.39 7.10
N VAL A 387 -22.07 18.37 6.28
CA VAL A 387 -20.85 18.32 5.47
C VAL A 387 -21.03 19.33 4.34
N ARG A 388 -20.68 20.59 4.61
CA ARG A 388 -20.63 21.64 3.59
C ARG A 388 -19.75 21.13 2.44
N GLN A 389 -20.07 21.52 1.20
CA GLN A 389 -19.14 21.42 0.05
C GLN A 389 -17.96 22.38 0.28
N TYR A 390 -17.19 22.13 1.32
CA TYR A 390 -16.04 22.91 1.70
C TYR A 390 -14.85 22.38 0.91
N LYS A 391 -14.01 23.29 0.40
CA LYS A 391 -12.81 22.91 -0.37
C LYS A 391 -11.90 21.96 0.43
N GLU A 392 -11.98 22.03 1.76
CA GLU A 392 -11.12 21.31 2.70
C GLU A 392 -11.76 20.00 3.23
N ALA A 393 -13.00 19.67 2.86
CA ALA A 393 -13.67 18.43 3.29
C ALA A 393 -13.04 17.15 2.69
N TYR A 394 -13.35 16.00 3.29
CA TYR A 394 -12.87 14.71 2.80
C TYR A 394 -13.38 14.37 1.40
N SER A 395 -12.44 14.02 0.50
CA SER A 395 -12.68 13.55 -0.85
C SER A 395 -11.83 12.31 -1.15
N LYS A 396 -12.50 11.22 -1.50
CA LYS A 396 -11.84 9.98 -1.95
C LYS A 396 -11.03 10.15 -3.24
N ALA A 397 -11.22 11.25 -3.96
CA ALA A 397 -10.56 11.49 -5.23
C ALA A 397 -9.14 12.07 -5.08
N LEU A 398 -8.76 12.49 -3.87
CA LEU A 398 -7.48 13.12 -3.59
C LEU A 398 -6.45 12.11 -3.09
N ASN A 399 -5.17 12.43 -3.31
CA ASN A 399 -4.06 11.80 -2.61
C ASN A 399 -4.30 11.87 -1.08
N PRO A 400 -4.07 10.78 -0.31
CA PRO A 400 -4.36 10.74 1.13
C PRO A 400 -3.57 11.78 1.92
N ASP A 401 -2.35 12.13 1.50
CA ASP A 401 -1.55 13.16 2.17
C ASP A 401 -2.17 14.54 1.97
N ILE A 402 -2.56 14.86 0.72
CA ILE A 402 -3.25 16.11 0.42
C ILE A 402 -4.61 16.17 1.12
N GLN A 403 -5.29 15.03 1.21
CA GLN A 403 -6.52 14.91 1.96
C GLN A 403 -6.29 15.17 3.46
N MET A 404 -5.22 14.63 4.01
CA MET A 404 -4.86 14.84 5.40
C MET A 404 -4.47 16.30 5.66
N ALA A 405 -3.67 16.92 4.79
CA ALA A 405 -3.30 18.33 4.90
C ALA A 405 -4.51 19.26 4.87
N ARG A 406 -5.56 18.94 4.10
CA ARG A 406 -6.82 19.71 4.13
C ARG A 406 -7.51 19.62 5.48
N VAL A 407 -7.57 18.42 6.05
CA VAL A 407 -8.19 18.18 7.36
C VAL A 407 -7.37 18.87 8.45
N TYR A 408 -6.04 18.71 8.46
CA TYR A 408 -5.15 19.41 9.37
C TYR A 408 -5.30 20.93 9.28
N ARG A 409 -5.40 21.49 8.06
CA ARG A 409 -5.65 22.91 7.89
C ARG A 409 -6.96 23.36 8.54
N SER A 410 -8.02 22.55 8.44
CA SER A 410 -9.30 22.84 9.09
C SER A 410 -9.16 22.79 10.62
N VAL A 411 -8.50 21.75 11.15
CA VAL A 411 -8.25 21.60 12.60
C VAL A 411 -7.44 22.79 13.13
N ILE A 412 -6.32 23.14 12.47
CA ILE A 412 -5.46 24.27 12.85
C ILE A 412 -6.22 25.60 12.88
N LYS A 413 -7.18 25.81 11.97
CA LYS A 413 -7.98 27.05 11.94
C LYS A 413 -9.07 27.10 13.01
N ASN A 414 -9.65 25.95 13.35
CA ASN A 414 -10.84 25.86 14.20
C ASN A 414 -10.49 25.57 15.67
N THR A 415 -9.24 25.20 15.97
CA THR A 415 -8.76 24.90 17.33
C THR A 415 -7.80 26.00 17.78
N ALA A 416 -8.01 26.56 18.97
CA ALA A 416 -7.17 27.63 19.52
C ALA A 416 -5.71 27.16 19.72
N ASP A 417 -5.52 25.96 20.28
CA ASP A 417 -4.22 25.33 20.51
C ASP A 417 -4.17 23.94 19.84
N PRO A 418 -3.90 23.86 18.53
CA PRO A 418 -3.81 22.58 17.82
C PRO A 418 -2.56 21.80 18.23
N ASP A 419 -2.65 20.46 18.18
CA ASP A 419 -1.53 19.56 18.50
C ASP A 419 -0.28 19.90 17.66
N PRO A 420 0.90 20.08 18.27
CA PRO A 420 2.15 20.35 17.56
C PRO A 420 2.48 19.33 16.46
N LEU A 421 2.12 18.05 16.64
CA LEU A 421 2.32 17.00 15.64
C LEU A 421 1.43 17.23 14.41
N ILE A 422 0.20 17.74 14.60
CA ILE A 422 -0.70 18.11 13.49
C ILE A 422 -0.08 19.24 12.67
N ILE A 423 0.48 20.26 13.33
CA ILE A 423 1.13 21.40 12.68
C ILE A 423 2.37 20.94 11.90
N GLN A 424 3.23 20.14 12.52
CA GLN A 424 4.44 19.60 11.89
C GLN A 424 4.09 18.77 10.65
N ASN A 425 3.13 17.85 10.77
CA ASN A 425 2.70 17.01 9.65
C ASN A 425 2.07 17.83 8.52
N TYR A 426 1.27 18.84 8.85
CA TYR A 426 0.73 19.78 7.86
C TYR A 426 1.86 20.47 7.08
N ASN A 427 2.82 21.07 7.79
CA ASN A 427 3.93 21.80 7.17
C ASN A 427 4.76 20.88 6.26
N HIS A 428 5.07 19.66 6.71
CA HIS A 428 5.80 18.68 5.92
C HIS A 428 5.07 18.32 4.62
N ILE A 429 3.74 18.09 4.68
CA ILE A 429 2.95 17.77 3.47
C ILE A 429 2.93 18.95 2.49
N ILE A 430 2.83 20.19 3.00
CA ILE A 430 2.84 21.40 2.16
C ILE A 430 4.21 21.60 1.49
N GLU A 431 5.30 21.37 2.23
CA GLU A 431 6.66 21.41 1.71
C GLU A 431 6.83 20.39 0.58
N MET A 432 6.48 19.12 0.82
CA MET A 432 6.49 18.09 -0.22
C MET A 432 5.64 18.46 -1.44
N ALA A 433 4.44 19.02 -1.23
CA ALA A 433 3.57 19.43 -2.34
C ALA A 433 4.16 20.58 -3.17
N SER A 434 5.01 21.41 -2.57
CA SER A 434 5.69 22.53 -3.25
C SER A 434 6.81 22.06 -4.18
N GLU A 435 7.49 20.97 -3.83
CA GLU A 435 8.63 20.46 -4.60
C GLU A 435 8.22 19.88 -5.96
N LYS A 436 9.03 20.15 -6.99
CA LYS A 436 8.78 19.67 -8.36
C LYS A 436 8.87 18.14 -8.49
N LYS A 437 9.64 17.48 -7.62
CA LYS A 437 9.88 16.03 -7.68
C LYS A 437 8.65 15.19 -7.27
N TYR A 438 7.74 15.76 -6.49
CA TYR A 438 6.53 15.07 -6.01
C TYR A 438 5.30 15.42 -6.86
N THR A 439 5.37 15.16 -8.16
CA THR A 439 4.25 15.43 -9.11
C THR A 439 2.93 14.78 -8.67
N HIS A 440 3.02 13.60 -8.05
CA HIS A 440 1.88 12.83 -7.53
C HIS A 440 1.12 13.50 -6.38
N MET A 441 1.72 14.51 -5.72
CA MET A 441 1.05 15.35 -4.72
C MET A 441 0.11 16.38 -5.36
N LYS A 442 0.26 16.62 -6.67
CA LYS A 442 -0.59 17.51 -7.46
C LYS A 442 -1.68 16.75 -8.21
N ASP A 443 -1.58 15.41 -8.25
CA ASP A 443 -2.57 14.54 -8.88
C ASP A 443 -3.89 14.56 -8.09
N GLY A 444 -5.00 14.71 -8.82
CA GLY A 444 -6.33 14.81 -8.23
C GLY A 444 -6.65 16.14 -7.55
N VAL A 445 -5.69 17.06 -7.36
CA VAL A 445 -5.93 18.44 -6.91
C VAL A 445 -6.53 19.20 -8.09
N PRO A 446 -7.85 19.43 -8.13
CA PRO A 446 -8.41 20.03 -9.31
C PRO A 446 -8.13 21.54 -9.25
N GLN A 447 -7.66 22.08 -10.38
CA GLN A 447 -7.36 23.51 -10.53
C GLN A 447 -8.62 24.40 -10.41
N ARG A 448 -9.82 23.81 -10.50
CA ARG A 448 -11.15 24.40 -10.25
C ARG A 448 -12.02 23.40 -9.51
N ARG A 449 -13.05 23.82 -8.77
CA ARG A 449 -14.06 22.88 -8.20
C ARG A 449 -14.68 22.09 -9.36
N THR A 450 -14.34 20.82 -9.54
CA THR A 450 -14.93 19.99 -10.59
C THR A 450 -16.29 19.46 -10.13
N ALA A 451 -17.19 19.14 -11.06
CA ALA A 451 -18.47 18.47 -10.77
C ALA A 451 -18.32 17.13 -10.01
N ASN A 452 -17.10 16.60 -9.89
CA ASN A 452 -16.75 15.41 -9.11
C ASN A 452 -16.39 15.72 -7.65
N GLN A 453 -16.09 16.98 -7.31
CA GLN A 453 -15.95 17.47 -5.94
C GLN A 453 -17.25 18.00 -5.35
N GLN A 454 -18.23 18.29 -6.21
CA GLN A 454 -19.61 18.45 -5.77
C GLN A 454 -20.08 17.08 -5.28
N MET A 455 -20.77 17.03 -4.13
CA MET A 455 -21.40 15.80 -3.65
C MET A 455 -22.29 15.27 -4.78
N LYS A 456 -21.84 14.20 -5.46
CA LYS A 456 -22.66 13.49 -6.45
C LYS A 456 -23.75 12.66 -5.80
N GLU A 457 -23.58 12.35 -4.52
CA GLU A 457 -24.51 11.52 -3.77
C GLU A 457 -25.57 12.42 -3.16
N SER A 458 -26.77 12.40 -3.76
CA SER A 458 -27.96 13.02 -3.19
C SER A 458 -28.27 12.32 -1.87
N ILE A 459 -28.26 13.07 -0.77
CA ILE A 459 -28.87 12.62 0.48
C ILE A 459 -30.31 12.26 0.14
N ASN A 460 -30.72 11.03 0.46
CA ASN A 460 -32.11 10.64 0.24
C ASN A 460 -32.99 11.42 1.24
N LEU A 461 -33.63 12.48 0.77
CA LEU A 461 -34.40 13.39 1.62
C LEU A 461 -35.69 12.75 2.15
N SER A 462 -36.16 11.63 1.57
CA SER A 462 -37.38 10.95 2.05
C SER A 462 -37.15 10.11 3.31
N GLU A 463 -35.94 9.56 3.47
CA GLU A 463 -35.50 8.82 4.67
C GLU A 463 -34.04 9.19 4.98
N PRO A 464 -33.80 10.40 5.54
CA PRO A 464 -32.45 10.92 5.67
C PRO A 464 -31.62 10.16 6.71
N PHE A 465 -32.27 9.52 7.67
CA PHE A 465 -31.62 8.86 8.81
C PHE A 465 -31.65 7.34 8.72
N GLN A 466 -30.52 6.74 9.11
CA GLN A 466 -30.29 5.31 9.27
C GLN A 466 -30.14 4.99 10.76
N ALA A 467 -30.40 3.74 11.14
CA ALA A 467 -30.43 3.33 12.54
C ALA A 467 -29.05 3.30 13.21
N LEU A 468 -27.98 2.99 12.46
CA LEU A 468 -26.64 2.80 13.01
C LEU A 468 -26.11 4.05 13.75
N PRO A 469 -26.18 5.28 13.21
CA PRO A 469 -25.80 6.48 13.96
C PRO A 469 -26.55 6.68 15.28
N LEU A 470 -27.85 6.42 15.34
CA LEU A 470 -28.59 6.47 16.62
C LEU A 470 -28.06 5.41 17.59
N GLN A 471 -27.85 4.18 17.11
CA GLN A 471 -27.30 3.10 17.93
C GLN A 471 -25.92 3.47 18.51
N ILE A 472 -25.04 4.06 17.70
CA ILE A 472 -23.72 4.55 18.15
C ILE A 472 -23.89 5.57 19.27
N ILE A 473 -24.72 6.60 19.10
CA ILE A 473 -24.87 7.64 20.12
C ILE A 473 -25.49 7.10 21.41
N LEU A 474 -26.45 6.17 21.34
CA LEU A 474 -26.98 5.51 22.53
C LEU A 474 -25.90 4.71 23.27
N ARG A 475 -25.04 3.98 22.54
CA ARG A 475 -23.89 3.29 23.13
C ARG A 475 -22.88 4.26 23.75
N VAL A 476 -22.62 5.41 23.11
CA VAL A 476 -21.76 6.47 23.66
C VAL A 476 -22.31 6.98 24.99
N LEU A 477 -23.61 7.31 25.05
CA LEU A 477 -24.26 7.74 26.30
C LEU A 477 -24.18 6.66 27.38
N TYR A 478 -24.41 5.40 27.01
CA TYR A 478 -24.27 4.29 27.94
C TYR A 478 -22.83 4.16 28.47
N ASN A 479 -21.82 4.27 27.62
CA ASN A 479 -20.41 4.25 28.04
C ASN A 479 -20.08 5.39 29.01
N LEU A 480 -20.64 6.59 28.78
CA LEU A 480 -20.49 7.71 29.71
C LEU A 480 -21.10 7.42 31.10
N THR A 481 -22.21 6.66 31.18
CA THR A 481 -22.80 6.30 32.50
C THR A 481 -21.91 5.38 33.35
N LYS A 482 -20.91 4.73 32.74
CA LYS A 482 -19.92 3.90 33.44
C LYS A 482 -18.84 4.71 34.14
N LEU A 483 -18.73 6.01 33.85
CA LEU A 483 -17.76 6.89 34.50
C LEU A 483 -18.23 7.21 35.94
N PRO A 484 -17.33 7.20 36.95
CA PRO A 484 -17.71 7.43 38.34
C PRO A 484 -18.37 8.79 38.59
N SER A 485 -17.97 9.82 37.85
CA SER A 485 -18.45 11.21 37.99
C SER A 485 -19.67 11.55 37.13
N ALA A 486 -20.22 10.59 36.38
CA ALA A 486 -21.28 10.87 35.43
C ALA A 486 -22.64 11.11 36.10
N ASP A 487 -23.34 12.16 35.68
CA ASP A 487 -24.76 12.32 35.96
C ASP A 487 -25.57 11.32 35.10
N LYS A 488 -25.75 10.12 35.65
CA LYS A 488 -26.47 9.03 34.99
C LYS A 488 -27.91 9.42 34.67
N LYS A 489 -28.56 10.19 35.55
CA LYS A 489 -29.95 10.62 35.34
C LYS A 489 -30.03 11.49 34.09
N HIS A 490 -29.16 12.49 33.99
CA HIS A 490 -29.08 13.37 32.83
C HIS A 490 -28.81 12.60 31.53
N LEU A 491 -27.80 11.72 31.51
CA LEU A 491 -27.44 10.94 30.32
C LEU A 491 -28.58 10.03 29.84
N VAL A 492 -29.30 9.39 30.77
CA VAL A 492 -30.47 8.56 30.43
C VAL A 492 -31.61 9.42 29.90
N THR A 493 -31.90 10.57 30.53
CA THR A 493 -32.92 11.51 30.02
C THR A 493 -32.60 11.97 28.61
N VAL A 494 -31.36 12.38 28.34
CA VAL A 494 -30.90 12.76 27.01
C VAL A 494 -31.09 11.62 26.01
N GLY A 495 -30.72 10.38 26.36
CA GLY A 495 -30.86 9.23 25.48
C GLY A 495 -32.30 8.86 25.15
N VAL A 496 -33.20 8.92 26.14
CA VAL A 496 -34.64 8.69 25.93
C VAL A 496 -35.24 9.77 25.04
N MET A 497 -34.96 11.04 25.32
CA MET A 497 -35.46 12.16 24.51
C MET A 497 -34.89 12.11 23.09
N LEU A 498 -33.61 11.75 22.92
CA LEU A 498 -32.99 11.53 21.62
C LEU A 498 -33.70 10.41 20.84
N PHE A 499 -33.95 9.27 21.49
CA PHE A 499 -34.66 8.16 20.87
C PHE A 499 -36.05 8.57 20.41
N GLN A 500 -36.80 9.29 21.27
CA GLN A 500 -38.13 9.81 20.94
C GLN A 500 -38.08 10.80 19.77
N ALA A 501 -37.15 11.77 19.78
CA ALA A 501 -36.99 12.73 18.70
C ALA A 501 -36.68 12.04 17.37
N MET A 502 -35.75 11.08 17.37
CA MET A 502 -35.40 10.35 16.14
C MET A 502 -36.54 9.46 15.66
N PHE A 503 -37.22 8.75 16.57
CA PHE A 503 -38.30 7.82 16.24
C PHE A 503 -39.58 8.52 15.79
N MET A 504 -40.07 9.47 16.59
CA MET A 504 -41.38 10.12 16.41
C MET A 504 -41.29 11.31 15.46
N GLU A 505 -40.34 12.22 15.67
CA GLU A 505 -40.26 13.48 14.91
C GLU A 505 -39.54 13.28 13.57
N ARG A 506 -38.42 12.55 13.60
CA ARG A 506 -37.60 12.29 12.39
C ARG A 506 -37.99 11.01 11.66
N LYS A 507 -39.02 10.29 12.14
CA LYS A 507 -39.56 9.05 11.54
C LYS A 507 -38.51 7.98 11.25
N LEU A 508 -37.43 7.94 12.04
CA LEU A 508 -36.40 6.91 11.90
C LEU A 508 -36.99 5.56 12.29
N ARG A 509 -36.82 4.54 11.45
CA ARG A 509 -37.09 3.15 11.84
C ARG A 509 -35.91 2.62 12.69
N PRO A 510 -36.10 2.38 14.00
CA PRO A 510 -35.03 1.93 14.87
C PRO A 510 -34.68 0.49 14.54
N SER A 511 -33.40 0.16 14.68
CA SER A 511 -32.94 -1.23 14.57
C SER A 511 -33.12 -1.95 15.91
N LYS A 512 -33.05 -3.29 15.90
CA LYS A 512 -32.99 -4.09 17.14
C LYS A 512 -31.88 -3.59 18.07
N GLY A 513 -30.71 -3.28 17.52
CA GLY A 513 -29.59 -2.71 18.26
C GLY A 513 -29.89 -1.37 18.92
N CYS A 514 -30.72 -0.50 18.31
CA CYS A 514 -31.12 0.76 18.96
C CYS A 514 -31.88 0.50 20.27
N PHE A 515 -32.73 -0.52 20.31
CA PHE A 515 -33.46 -0.90 21.52
C PHE A 515 -32.54 -1.58 22.54
N GLU A 516 -31.59 -2.41 22.10
CA GLU A 516 -30.57 -3.04 22.96
C GLU A 516 -29.79 -1.95 23.73
N GLU A 517 -29.33 -0.90 23.03
CA GLU A 517 -28.61 0.21 23.65
C GLU A 517 -29.49 1.10 24.53
N LEU A 518 -30.74 1.36 24.11
CA LEU A 518 -31.69 2.12 24.92
C LEU A 518 -32.01 1.41 26.23
N LEU A 519 -32.16 0.08 26.19
CA LEU A 519 -32.40 -0.74 27.37
C LEU A 519 -31.18 -0.72 28.31
N CYS A 520 -29.96 -0.92 27.79
CA CYS A 520 -28.73 -0.80 28.56
C CYS A 520 -28.63 0.57 29.26
N LEU A 521 -28.96 1.64 28.53
CA LEU A 521 -28.95 2.99 29.07
C LEU A 521 -30.00 3.17 30.17
N ALA A 522 -31.25 2.76 29.94
CA ALA A 522 -32.32 2.87 30.93
C ALA A 522 -31.99 2.13 32.24
N MET A 523 -31.34 0.96 32.13
CA MET A 523 -30.90 0.15 33.26
C MET A 523 -29.73 0.75 34.04
N ALA A 524 -28.98 1.71 33.46
CA ALA A 524 -27.88 2.37 34.15
C ALA A 524 -28.34 3.30 35.29
N HIS A 525 -29.63 3.61 35.38
CA HIS A 525 -30.22 4.47 36.41
C HIS A 525 -31.48 3.80 37.02
N PRO A 526 -31.50 3.49 38.34
CA PRO A 526 -32.54 2.63 38.93
C PRO A 526 -34.00 3.11 38.74
N PRO A 527 -34.32 4.42 38.83
CA PRO A 527 -35.68 4.89 38.58
C PRO A 527 -36.18 4.63 37.14
N THR A 528 -35.29 4.70 36.15
CA THR A 528 -35.63 4.49 34.73
C THR A 528 -35.58 3.02 34.33
N ALA A 529 -34.89 2.16 35.09
CA ALA A 529 -34.89 0.71 34.88
C ALA A 529 -36.31 0.11 34.88
N LYS A 530 -37.23 0.71 35.66
CA LYS A 530 -38.66 0.33 35.69
C LYS A 530 -39.38 0.48 34.34
N GLN A 531 -38.80 1.20 33.38
CA GLN A 531 -39.35 1.39 32.04
C GLN A 531 -38.93 0.29 31.04
N ALA A 532 -38.09 -0.66 31.46
CA ALA A 532 -37.66 -1.79 30.62
C ALA A 532 -38.84 -2.55 29.96
N PRO A 533 -39.96 -2.85 30.66
CA PRO A 533 -41.11 -3.49 30.03
C PRO A 533 -41.77 -2.66 28.94
N SER A 534 -41.82 -1.33 29.12
CA SER A 534 -42.35 -0.42 28.10
C SER A 534 -41.45 -0.36 26.87
N ILE A 535 -40.13 -0.37 27.06
CA ILE A 535 -39.15 -0.47 25.95
C ILE A 535 -39.34 -1.78 25.19
N MET A 536 -39.47 -2.91 25.89
CA MET A 536 -39.70 -4.22 25.27
C MET A 536 -41.05 -4.31 24.54
N THR A 537 -42.10 -3.69 25.10
CA THR A 537 -43.41 -3.58 24.42
C THR A 537 -43.27 -2.84 23.07
N ILE A 538 -42.53 -1.73 23.03
CA ILE A 538 -42.28 -1.00 21.79
C ILE A 538 -41.39 -1.82 20.84
N TYR A 539 -40.39 -2.54 21.36
CA TYR A 539 -39.56 -3.46 20.59
C TYR A 539 -40.41 -4.49 19.85
N TYR A 540 -41.31 -5.20 20.55
CA TYR A 540 -42.17 -6.23 19.94
C TYR A 540 -43.17 -5.68 18.92
N LYS A 541 -43.65 -4.43 19.12
CA LYS A 541 -44.47 -3.74 18.10
C LYS A 541 -43.70 -3.50 16.79
N ASN A 542 -42.37 -3.38 16.85
CA ASN A 542 -41.53 -3.10 15.68
C ASN A 542 -40.80 -4.33 15.13
N HIS A 543 -40.67 -5.38 15.95
CA HIS A 543 -39.87 -6.57 15.66
C HIS A 543 -40.58 -7.83 16.16
N SER A 544 -40.80 -8.79 15.25
CA SER A 544 -41.53 -10.03 15.55
C SER A 544 -40.75 -11.05 16.38
N THR A 545 -39.43 -10.92 16.50
CA THR A 545 -38.57 -11.89 17.19
C THR A 545 -37.46 -11.21 17.99
N VAL A 546 -37.12 -11.77 19.15
CA VAL A 546 -35.94 -11.39 19.95
C VAL A 546 -34.67 -11.78 19.19
N SER A 547 -33.74 -10.85 18.99
CA SER A 547 -32.40 -11.18 18.43
C SER A 547 -31.60 -12.01 19.44
N PRO A 548 -30.68 -12.89 18.99
CA PRO A 548 -29.74 -13.54 19.91
C PRO A 548 -28.98 -12.54 20.79
N HIS A 549 -28.58 -11.39 20.23
CA HIS A 549 -27.94 -10.31 20.98
C HIS A 549 -28.85 -9.67 22.03
N MET A 550 -30.13 -9.42 21.72
CA MET A 550 -31.10 -8.93 22.71
C MET A 550 -31.32 -9.95 23.83
N ALA A 551 -31.39 -11.24 23.52
CA ALA A 551 -31.53 -12.28 24.54
C ALA A 551 -30.33 -12.26 25.52
N VAL A 552 -29.11 -12.23 24.98
CA VAL A 552 -27.89 -12.09 25.79
C VAL A 552 -27.90 -10.79 26.61
N THR A 553 -28.39 -9.69 26.02
CA THR A 553 -28.50 -8.39 26.70
C THR A 553 -29.47 -8.48 27.88
N LEU A 554 -30.67 -9.02 27.67
CA LEU A 554 -31.67 -9.22 28.72
C LEU A 554 -31.12 -10.10 29.85
N ASP A 555 -30.46 -11.21 29.51
CA ASP A 555 -29.83 -12.10 30.49
C ASP A 555 -28.75 -11.37 31.30
N SER A 556 -27.89 -10.58 30.64
CA SER A 556 -26.83 -9.80 31.31
C SER A 556 -27.37 -8.70 32.22
N LEU A 557 -28.59 -8.22 31.94
CA LEU A 557 -29.28 -7.21 32.73
C LEU A 557 -30.19 -7.83 33.81
N GLY A 558 -30.26 -9.17 33.91
CA GLY A 558 -31.14 -9.88 34.84
C GLY A 558 -32.62 -9.73 34.51
N LEU A 559 -32.98 -9.62 33.22
CA LEU A 559 -34.34 -9.40 32.75
C LEU A 559 -34.89 -10.62 31.97
N ASP A 560 -36.19 -10.88 32.09
CA ASP A 560 -36.92 -11.83 31.25
C ASP A 560 -37.22 -11.27 29.84
N HIS A 561 -37.88 -12.07 28.99
CA HIS A 561 -38.21 -11.65 27.62
C HIS A 561 -39.20 -10.47 27.54
N ASN A 562 -39.87 -10.12 28.64
CA ASN A 562 -40.79 -9.00 28.74
C ASN A 562 -40.13 -7.76 29.37
N GLY A 563 -38.86 -7.84 29.79
CA GLY A 563 -38.14 -6.77 30.45
C GLY A 563 -38.42 -6.65 31.96
N HIS A 564 -38.98 -7.70 32.58
CA HIS A 564 -39.15 -7.78 34.03
C HIS A 564 -37.90 -8.40 34.69
N PRO A 565 -37.52 -7.97 35.91
CA PRO A 565 -36.45 -8.63 36.66
C PRO A 565 -36.73 -10.13 36.86
N LYS A 566 -35.70 -10.96 36.65
CA LYS A 566 -35.75 -12.41 36.91
C LYS A 566 -35.76 -12.75 38.40
#